data_AF-A0AAV6HKQ3-F1
#
_entry.id   AF-A0AAV6HKQ3-F1
#
_cell.length_a   1.000
_cell.length_b   1.000
_cell.length_c   1.000
_cell.angle_alpha   90.00
_cell.angle_beta   90.00
_cell.angle_gamma   90.00
#
_symmetry.space_group_name_H-M   'P 1'
#
loop_
_entity.id
_entity.type
_entity.pdbx_description
1 polymer ?
#
loop_
_entity_poly.entity_id
_entity_poly.type
_entity_poly.pdbx_seq_one_letter_code
_entity_poly.pdbx_strand_id
1 'polypeptide(L)'
;MSQGENDYEKALQSLTSTIGNNISEGAKKADSLFSLACIYRVPREFRKLKESAYTPRLIAIGPLHQNDEHLQTPVQDIKKSYTNYLLCRLTARTPEESEDEYKSTVLQECVKEMKDCVDKARKCYAVELDLSDDHMLEMMPRME
;
A
#
# COMPACT_ATOMS: atom_id res chain seq x y z
N MET A 1 52.08 -31.82 1.05
CA MET A 1 50.88 -31.01 1.35
C MET A 1 50.04 -31.84 2.30
N SER A 2 49.77 -31.32 3.49
CA SER A 2 49.20 -32.12 4.60
C SER A 2 47.68 -32.21 4.47
N GLN A 3 47.09 -33.33 4.91
CA GLN A 3 45.64 -33.58 4.86
C GLN A 3 44.81 -32.41 5.45
N GLY A 4 45.36 -31.70 6.45
CA GLY A 4 44.69 -30.57 7.12
C GLY A 4 44.61 -29.27 6.31
N GLU A 5 45.50 -29.03 5.33
CA GLU A 5 45.39 -27.87 4.43
C GLU A 5 44.19 -28.01 3.49
N ASN A 6 43.96 -29.24 2.99
CA ASN A 6 42.86 -29.57 2.09
C ASN A 6 41.49 -29.48 2.78
N ASP A 7 41.42 -29.88 4.06
CA ASP A 7 40.18 -29.81 4.85
C ASP A 7 39.81 -28.36 5.20
N TYR A 8 40.80 -27.50 5.48
CA TYR A 8 40.58 -26.07 5.69
C TYR A 8 40.05 -25.38 4.42
N GLU A 9 40.66 -25.67 3.27
CA GLU A 9 40.29 -25.07 1.99
C GLU A 9 38.86 -25.45 1.57
N LYS A 10 38.47 -26.72 1.78
CA LYS A 10 37.09 -27.18 1.58
C LYS A 10 36.10 -26.50 2.53
N ALA A 11 36.45 -26.34 3.80
CA ALA A 11 35.60 -25.64 4.76
C ALA A 11 35.39 -24.17 4.36
N LEU A 12 36.46 -23.50 3.91
CA LEU A 12 36.41 -22.12 3.42
C LEU A 12 35.50 -21.99 2.18
N GLN A 13 35.59 -22.93 1.26
CA GLN A 13 34.77 -22.96 0.04
C GLN A 13 33.29 -23.23 0.34
N SER A 14 33.02 -24.14 1.29
CA SER A 14 31.66 -24.41 1.78
C SER A 14 31.06 -23.17 2.43
N LEU A 15 31.78 -22.53 3.34
CA LEU A 15 31.33 -21.31 4.02
C LEU A 15 31.10 -20.17 3.02
N THR A 16 32.01 -19.98 2.06
CA THR A 16 31.88 -18.95 1.01
C THR A 16 30.61 -19.18 0.18
N SER A 17 30.31 -20.42 -0.17
CA SER A 17 29.08 -20.79 -0.89
C SER A 17 27.82 -20.50 -0.07
N THR A 18 27.83 -20.85 1.23
CA THR A 18 26.72 -20.55 2.14
C THR A 18 26.48 -19.03 2.28
N ILE A 19 27.54 -18.24 2.47
CA ILE A 19 27.43 -16.79 2.57
C ILE A 19 26.91 -16.20 1.25
N GLY A 20 27.44 -16.64 0.10
CA GLY A 20 27.00 -16.19 -1.21
C GLY A 20 25.50 -16.45 -1.45
N ASN A 21 25.01 -17.63 -1.06
CA ASN A 21 23.60 -17.98 -1.17
C ASN A 21 22.73 -17.09 -0.27
N ASN A 22 23.10 -16.88 0.99
CA ASN A 22 22.36 -16.02 1.92
C ASN A 22 22.27 -14.56 1.42
N ILE A 23 23.36 -14.02 0.85
CA ILE A 23 23.37 -12.67 0.27
C ILE A 23 22.42 -12.60 -0.93
N SER A 24 22.47 -13.60 -1.82
CA SER A 24 21.61 -13.68 -3.01
C SER A 24 20.13 -13.79 -2.64
N GLU A 25 19.78 -14.62 -1.65
CA GLU A 25 18.42 -14.76 -1.14
C GLU A 25 17.92 -13.48 -0.49
N GLY A 26 18.76 -12.82 0.33
CA GLY A 26 18.44 -11.52 0.93
C GLY A 26 18.14 -10.45 -0.11
N ALA A 27 18.95 -10.36 -1.17
CA ALA A 27 18.76 -9.42 -2.27
C ALA A 27 17.44 -9.68 -3.03
N LYS A 28 17.18 -10.94 -3.42
CA LYS A 28 15.92 -11.31 -4.09
C LYS A 28 14.70 -11.03 -3.22
N LYS A 29 14.80 -11.28 -1.92
CA LYS A 29 13.72 -11.01 -0.97
C LYS A 29 13.46 -9.50 -0.87
N ALA A 30 14.51 -8.68 -0.77
CA ALA A 30 14.38 -7.23 -0.75
C ALA A 30 13.74 -6.68 -2.03
N ASP A 31 14.18 -7.14 -3.21
CA ASP A 31 13.59 -6.75 -4.49
C ASP A 31 12.11 -7.18 -4.57
N SER A 32 11.77 -8.39 -4.13
CA SER A 32 10.38 -8.87 -4.16
C SER A 32 9.45 -8.08 -3.23
N LEU A 33 9.94 -7.67 -2.05
CA LEU A 33 9.15 -6.96 -1.05
C LEU A 33 9.05 -5.47 -1.31
N PHE A 34 10.10 -4.86 -1.88
CA PHE A 34 10.22 -3.40 -1.97
C PHE A 34 10.34 -2.85 -3.38
N SER A 35 10.37 -3.68 -4.43
CA SER A 35 10.48 -3.20 -5.83
C SER A 35 9.38 -2.21 -6.24
N LEU A 36 8.22 -2.26 -5.57
CA LEU A 36 7.08 -1.36 -5.82
C LEU A 36 6.77 -0.43 -4.64
N ALA A 37 7.50 -0.56 -3.52
CA ALA A 37 7.21 0.23 -2.33
C ALA A 37 7.55 1.70 -2.56
N CYS A 38 6.58 2.58 -2.34
CA CYS A 38 6.72 4.03 -2.47
C CYS A 38 6.06 4.82 -1.33
N ILE A 39 5.34 4.14 -0.43
CA ILE A 39 4.68 4.69 0.75
C ILE A 39 5.33 4.09 1.99
N TYR A 40 6.00 4.93 2.77
CA TYR A 40 6.77 4.52 3.95
C TYR A 40 6.20 5.15 5.21
N ARG A 41 6.29 4.41 6.33
CA ARG A 41 6.11 5.03 7.65
C ARG A 41 7.35 5.87 7.98
N VAL A 42 7.11 7.00 8.62
CA VAL A 42 8.18 7.84 9.16
C VAL A 42 8.94 7.03 10.23
N PRO A 43 10.28 6.95 10.17
CA PRO A 43 11.10 6.32 11.21
C PRO A 43 10.76 6.85 12.61
N ARG A 44 10.75 5.95 13.59
CA ARG A 44 10.32 6.28 14.97
C ARG A 44 11.18 7.37 15.60
N GLU A 45 12.46 7.38 15.26
CA GLU A 45 13.46 8.34 15.72
C GLU A 45 13.10 9.76 15.28
N PHE A 46 12.72 9.94 14.00
CA PHE A 46 12.27 11.24 13.50
C PHE A 46 10.92 11.63 14.07
N ARG A 47 9.99 10.68 14.21
CA ARG A 47 8.68 10.93 14.82
C ARG A 47 8.81 11.39 16.28
N LYS A 48 9.74 10.82 17.06
CA LYS A 48 10.01 11.24 18.45
C LYS A 48 10.52 12.69 18.56
N LEU A 49 11.27 13.17 17.57
CA LEU A 49 11.78 14.54 17.57
C LEU A 49 10.66 15.58 17.38
N LYS A 50 9.69 15.29 16.51
CA LYS A 50 8.55 16.19 16.25
C LYS A 50 7.33 15.44 15.73
N GLU A 51 6.60 14.82 16.64
CA GLU A 51 5.44 13.99 16.28
C GLU A 51 4.36 14.73 15.50
N SER A 52 4.12 16.00 15.85
CA SER A 52 3.12 16.84 15.18
C SER A 52 3.43 17.15 13.72
N ALA A 53 4.69 17.01 13.28
CA ALA A 53 5.06 17.17 11.87
C ALA A 53 4.70 15.95 11.02
N TYR A 54 4.47 14.79 11.65
CA TYR A 54 4.24 13.51 10.98
C TYR A 54 2.89 12.89 11.33
N THR A 55 2.04 13.64 12.03
CA THR A 55 0.68 13.23 12.36
C THR A 55 -0.26 14.03 11.46
N PRO A 56 -1.03 13.38 10.56
CA PRO A 56 -2.06 14.07 9.82
C PRO A 56 -3.02 14.77 10.79
N ARG A 57 -3.54 15.93 10.39
CA ARG A 57 -4.37 16.78 11.27
C ARG A 57 -5.81 16.94 10.79
N LEU A 58 -6.05 16.69 9.51
CA LEU A 58 -7.29 17.10 8.84
C LEU A 58 -8.01 15.92 8.19
N ILE A 59 -7.28 15.11 7.43
CA ILE A 59 -7.83 14.02 6.64
C ILE A 59 -6.92 12.79 6.72
N ALA A 60 -7.55 11.62 6.81
CA ALA A 60 -6.87 10.33 6.66
C ALA A 60 -6.62 10.04 5.17
N ILE A 61 -5.36 9.76 4.83
CA ILE A 61 -4.97 9.38 3.48
C ILE A 61 -4.57 7.91 3.51
N GLY A 62 -5.40 7.09 2.88
CA GLY A 62 -5.19 5.65 2.77
C GLY A 62 -5.36 4.88 4.10
N PRO A 63 -5.05 3.58 4.08
CA PRO A 63 -5.31 2.64 5.17
C PRO A 63 -4.48 2.90 6.45
N LEU A 64 -3.30 3.54 6.35
CA LEU A 64 -2.42 3.73 7.50
C LEU A 64 -2.99 4.65 8.60
N HIS A 65 -3.96 5.50 8.25
CA HIS A 65 -4.56 6.50 9.13
C HIS A 65 -6.06 6.31 9.31
N GLN A 66 -6.61 5.14 8.93
CA GLN A 66 -8.03 4.87 8.94
C GLN A 66 -8.64 4.95 10.35
N ASN A 67 -7.95 4.35 11.31
CA ASN A 67 -8.45 4.20 12.68
C ASN A 67 -7.99 5.34 13.61
N ASP A 68 -7.39 6.39 13.04
CA ASP A 68 -6.99 7.57 13.79
C ASP A 68 -8.26 8.36 14.16
N GLU A 69 -8.73 8.19 15.40
CA GLU A 69 -9.96 8.84 15.89
C GLU A 69 -9.94 10.36 15.70
N HIS A 70 -8.77 10.99 15.85
CA HIS A 70 -8.61 12.43 15.67
C HIS A 70 -8.79 12.89 14.21
N LEU A 71 -8.81 11.96 13.25
CA LEU A 71 -9.07 12.21 11.82
C LEU A 71 -10.50 11.90 11.40
N GLN A 72 -11.34 11.39 12.31
CA GLN A 72 -12.78 11.20 12.10
C GLN A 72 -13.52 12.53 12.24
N THR A 73 -13.09 13.52 11.45
CA THR A 73 -13.64 14.86 11.42
C THR A 73 -14.65 15.01 10.27
N PRO A 74 -15.50 16.06 10.26
CA PRO A 74 -16.41 16.33 9.14
C PRO A 74 -15.73 16.45 7.77
N VAL A 75 -14.40 16.61 7.71
CA VAL A 75 -13.64 16.64 6.45
C VAL A 75 -13.69 15.29 5.72
N GLN A 76 -13.85 14.17 6.44
CA GLN A 76 -14.05 12.87 5.81
C GLN A 76 -15.36 12.82 5.01
N ASP A 77 -16.40 13.50 5.48
CA ASP A 77 -17.66 13.58 4.75
C ASP A 77 -17.57 14.52 3.55
N ILE A 78 -16.73 15.56 3.62
CA ILE A 78 -16.39 16.39 2.46
C ILE A 78 -15.72 15.55 1.36
N LYS A 79 -14.79 14.65 1.72
CA LYS A 79 -14.18 13.71 0.77
C LYS A 79 -15.24 12.87 0.05
N LYS A 80 -16.20 12.30 0.79
CA LYS A 80 -17.33 11.54 0.23
C LYS A 80 -18.21 12.42 -0.67
N SER A 81 -18.47 13.66 -0.26
CA SER A 81 -19.25 14.63 -1.03
C SER A 81 -18.62 14.94 -2.39
N TYR A 82 -17.30 15.10 -2.46
CA TYR A 82 -16.61 15.30 -3.74
C TYR A 82 -16.69 14.07 -4.64
N THR A 83 -16.53 12.85 -4.09
CA THR A 83 -16.73 11.62 -4.85
C THR A 83 -18.15 11.51 -5.40
N ASN A 84 -19.16 11.81 -4.58
CA ASN A 84 -20.55 11.82 -5.03
C ASN A 84 -20.79 12.86 -6.14
N TYR A 85 -20.24 14.07 -6.00
CA TYR A 85 -20.36 15.10 -7.03
C TYR A 85 -19.71 14.68 -8.36
N LEU A 86 -18.56 14.02 -8.30
CA LEU A 86 -17.89 13.46 -9.47
C LEU A 86 -18.75 12.39 -10.15
N LEU A 87 -19.33 11.46 -9.39
CA LEU A 87 -20.26 10.46 -9.93
C LEU A 87 -21.46 11.14 -10.60
N CYS A 88 -22.12 12.09 -9.94
CA CYS A 88 -23.24 12.83 -10.51
C CYS A 88 -22.86 13.49 -11.86
N ARG A 89 -21.67 14.07 -11.96
CA ARG A 89 -21.19 14.69 -13.20
C ARG A 89 -20.94 13.69 -14.32
N LEU A 90 -20.47 12.49 -14.00
CA LEU A 90 -20.26 11.42 -14.98
C LEU A 90 -21.60 10.85 -15.46
N THR A 91 -22.61 10.81 -14.59
CA THR A 91 -23.93 10.25 -14.87
C THR A 91 -24.95 11.25 -15.44
N ALA A 92 -24.69 12.55 -15.40
CA ALA A 92 -25.63 13.59 -15.83
C ALA A 92 -25.96 13.62 -17.34
N ARG A 93 -25.36 12.74 -18.17
CA ARG A 93 -25.50 12.76 -19.64
C ARG A 93 -26.37 11.64 -20.22
N THR A 94 -26.89 10.74 -19.39
CA THR A 94 -27.67 9.60 -19.86
C THR A 94 -29.18 9.90 -19.87
N PRO A 95 -29.85 9.74 -21.02
CA PRO A 95 -31.30 9.76 -21.06
C PRO A 95 -31.83 8.35 -20.76
N GLU A 96 -32.83 8.25 -19.89
CA GLU A 96 -33.82 7.14 -19.76
C GLU A 96 -33.68 6.12 -18.59
N GLU A 97 -32.55 6.00 -17.90
CA GLU A 97 -32.46 5.21 -16.65
C GLU A 97 -32.63 6.10 -15.39
N SER A 98 -33.05 5.51 -14.26
CA SER A 98 -33.00 6.25 -13.00
C SER A 98 -31.55 6.63 -12.70
N GLU A 99 -31.29 7.89 -12.35
CA GLU A 99 -29.94 8.41 -12.09
C GLU A 99 -29.16 7.52 -11.11
N ASP A 100 -29.87 6.92 -10.15
CA ASP A 100 -29.32 6.02 -9.14
C ASP A 100 -28.88 4.66 -9.71
N GLU A 101 -29.59 4.10 -10.68
CA GLU A 101 -29.24 2.84 -11.33
C GLU A 101 -27.95 2.99 -12.13
N TYR A 102 -27.85 4.05 -12.94
CA TYR A 102 -26.64 4.31 -13.72
C TYR A 102 -25.43 4.64 -12.83
N LYS A 103 -25.63 5.41 -11.74
CA LYS A 103 -24.58 5.61 -10.72
C LYS A 103 -24.10 4.30 -10.11
N SER A 104 -25.02 3.39 -9.79
CA SER A 104 -24.69 2.07 -9.27
C SER A 104 -23.87 1.27 -10.28
N THR A 105 -24.21 1.29 -11.56
CA THR A 105 -23.46 0.62 -12.63
C THR A 105 -22.03 1.17 -12.73
N VAL A 106 -21.86 2.49 -12.77
CA VAL A 106 -20.53 3.12 -12.80
C VAL A 106 -19.71 2.74 -11.56
N LEU A 107 -20.32 2.74 -10.38
CA LEU A 107 -19.65 2.32 -9.15
C LEU A 107 -19.20 0.86 -9.20
N GLN A 108 -20.04 -0.05 -9.71
CA GLN A 108 -19.69 -1.46 -9.86
C GLN A 108 -18.49 -1.64 -10.80
N GLU A 109 -18.46 -0.92 -11.92
CA GLU A 109 -17.32 -0.92 -12.84
C GLU A 109 -16.05 -0.40 -12.15
N CYS A 110 -16.12 0.74 -11.45
CA CYS A 110 -14.99 1.27 -10.68
C CYS A 110 -14.47 0.25 -9.65
N VAL A 111 -15.36 -0.36 -8.86
CA VAL A 111 -14.96 -1.35 -7.85
C VAL A 111 -14.32 -2.57 -8.49
N LYS A 112 -14.81 -3.03 -9.65
CA LYS A 112 -14.22 -4.13 -10.40
C LYS A 112 -12.79 -3.80 -10.85
N GLU A 113 -12.58 -2.64 -11.47
CA GLU A 113 -11.25 -2.21 -11.91
C GLU A 113 -10.29 -1.99 -10.72
N MET A 114 -10.79 -1.47 -9.60
CA MET A 114 -10.00 -1.28 -8.39
C MET A 114 -9.58 -2.62 -7.76
N LYS A 115 -10.44 -3.65 -7.80
CA LYS A 115 -10.12 -5.00 -7.30
C LYS A 115 -8.86 -5.57 -7.96
N ASP A 116 -8.72 -5.39 -9.27
CA ASP A 116 -7.55 -5.85 -10.03
C ASP A 116 -6.26 -5.08 -9.67
N CYS A 117 -6.38 -3.98 -8.93
CA CYS A 117 -5.27 -3.14 -8.50
C CYS A 117 -4.92 -3.28 -7.00
N VAL A 118 -5.71 -4.00 -6.19
CA VAL A 118 -5.50 -4.07 -4.73
C VAL A 118 -4.12 -4.61 -4.37
N ASP A 119 -3.68 -5.70 -4.99
CA ASP A 119 -2.36 -6.29 -4.73
C ASP A 119 -1.22 -5.33 -5.09
N LYS A 120 -1.36 -4.59 -6.20
CA LYS A 120 -0.37 -3.59 -6.60
C LYS A 120 -0.32 -2.45 -5.58
N ALA A 121 -1.48 -1.99 -5.12
CA ALA A 121 -1.55 -0.95 -4.11
C ALA A 121 -0.98 -1.38 -2.76
N ARG A 122 -1.19 -2.63 -2.33
CA ARG A 122 -0.54 -3.17 -1.11
C ARG A 122 0.97 -3.12 -1.23
N LYS A 123 1.52 -3.51 -2.38
CA LYS A 123 2.96 -3.48 -2.64
C LYS A 123 3.54 -2.06 -2.67
N CYS A 124 2.72 -1.01 -2.82
CA CYS A 124 3.16 0.37 -2.65
C CYS A 124 3.47 0.73 -1.20
N TYR A 125 2.94 0.02 -0.21
CA TYR A 125 3.26 0.24 1.20
C TYR A 125 4.46 -0.60 1.61
N ALA A 126 5.48 0.05 2.16
CA ALA A 126 6.64 -0.63 2.74
C ALA A 126 6.34 -1.38 4.05
N VAL A 127 5.07 -1.39 4.47
CA VAL A 127 4.56 -2.05 5.67
C VAL A 127 3.47 -3.00 5.25
N GLU A 128 3.49 -4.20 5.82
CA GLU A 128 2.44 -5.20 5.62
C GLU A 128 1.10 -4.67 6.19
N LEU A 129 0.07 -4.70 5.35
CA LEU A 129 -1.27 -4.27 5.70
C LEU A 129 -2.15 -5.50 5.94
N ASP A 130 -2.49 -5.76 7.20
CA ASP A 130 -3.45 -6.79 7.59
C ASP A 130 -4.88 -6.25 7.46
N LEU A 131 -5.32 -6.06 6.22
CA LEU A 131 -6.65 -5.57 5.87
C LEU A 131 -7.25 -6.50 4.81
N SER A 132 -8.57 -6.67 4.79
CA SER A 132 -9.23 -7.34 3.66
C SER A 132 -9.19 -6.47 2.40
N ASP A 133 -9.45 -7.06 1.24
CA ASP A 133 -9.51 -6.31 -0.02
C ASP A 133 -10.64 -5.28 0.01
N ASP A 134 -11.79 -5.63 0.59
CA ASP A 134 -12.91 -4.70 0.75
C ASP A 134 -12.50 -3.48 1.59
N HIS A 135 -11.81 -3.68 2.71
CA HIS A 135 -11.30 -2.56 3.53
C HIS A 135 -10.23 -1.76 2.80
N MET A 136 -9.40 -2.39 1.95
CA MET A 136 -8.48 -1.65 1.09
C MET A 136 -9.22 -0.77 0.08
N LEU A 137 -10.28 -1.28 -0.54
CA LEU A 137 -11.08 -0.60 -1.56
C LEU A 137 -11.88 0.57 -1.00
N GLU A 138 -12.48 0.42 0.17
CA GLU A 138 -13.16 1.52 0.89
C GLU A 138 -12.20 2.69 1.15
N MET A 139 -10.91 2.39 1.30
CA MET A 139 -9.89 3.34 1.74
C MET A 139 -9.02 3.88 0.62
N MET A 140 -9.03 3.27 -0.57
CA MET A 140 -8.29 3.72 -1.74
C MET A 140 -8.80 5.11 -2.19
N PRO A 141 -8.01 6.18 -2.00
CA PRO A 141 -8.30 7.43 -2.67
C PRO A 141 -7.53 7.43 -3.99
N ARG A 142 -8.20 7.59 -5.13
CA ARG A 142 -7.69 8.41 -6.24
C ARG A 142 -8.69 8.47 -7.40
N MET A 143 -8.93 9.69 -7.86
CA MET A 143 -8.86 9.98 -9.28
C MET A 143 -8.06 11.28 -9.42
N GLU A 144 -6.79 11.14 -9.80
CA GLU A 144 -6.05 12.18 -10.55
C GLU A 144 -6.06 11.74 -12.02
#